data_AF-A0A0B1Q848-F1
#
_entry.id   AF-A0A0B1Q848-F1
#
_cell.length_a   1.000
_cell.length_b   1.000
_cell.length_c   1.000
_cell.angle_alpha   90.00
_cell.angle_beta   90.00
_cell.angle_gamma   90.00
#
_symmetry.space_group_name_H-M   'P 1'
#
loop_
_entity.id
_entity.type
_entity.pdbx_description
1 polymer ?
#
loop_
_entity_poly.entity_id
_entity_poly.type
_entity_poly.pdbx_seq_one_letter_code
_entity_poly.pdbx_strand_id
1 'polypeptide(L)' 'MDLLRIIIAIFIPPLAVFLTTGLGKHFWVNLILTLLGYIPGVVHAVWFISRRSGERQHLG' A
#
# COMPACT_ATOMS: atom_id res chain seq x y z
N MET A 1 -6.75 -9.05 -7.80
CA MET A 1 -6.93 -9.03 -6.32
C MET A 1 -6.68 -7.62 -5.77
N ASP A 2 -7.03 -6.60 -6.54
CA ASP A 2 -6.49 -5.25 -6.35
C ASP A 2 -7.50 -4.35 -5.64
N LEU A 3 -8.80 -4.56 -5.89
CA LEU A 3 -9.88 -3.88 -5.20
C LEU A 3 -9.84 -4.11 -3.68
N LEU A 4 -9.64 -5.35 -3.25
CA LEU A 4 -9.54 -5.69 -1.82
C LEU A 4 -8.35 -4.96 -1.16
N ARG A 5 -7.20 -4.89 -1.84
CA ARG A 5 -6.01 -4.19 -1.35
C ARG A 5 -6.23 -2.69 -1.28
N ILE A 6 -6.94 -2.11 -2.23
CA ILE A 6 -7.31 -0.69 -2.23
C ILE A 6 -8.27 -0.39 -1.06
N ILE A 7 -9.27 -1.25 -0.82
CA ILE A 7 -10.17 -1.10 0.32
C ILE A 7 -9.37 -1.15 1.64
N ILE A 8 -8.48 -2.14 1.79
CA ILE A 8 -7.62 -2.24 2.98
C ILE A 8 -6.69 -1.03 3.09
N ALA A 9 -6.20 -0.46 1.98
CA ALA A 9 -5.31 0.70 1.99
C ALA A 9 -5.99 1.97 2.54
N ILE A 10 -7.32 2.07 2.38
CA ILE A 10 -8.10 3.21 2.86
C ILE A 10 -8.44 3.10 4.34
N PHE A 11 -8.60 1.88 4.89
CA PHE A 11 -8.91 1.66 6.32
C PHE A 11 -7.66 1.43 7.17
N ILE A 12 -6.70 0.66 6.65
CA ILE A 12 -5.48 0.26 7.33
C ILE A 12 -4.31 0.33 6.31
N PRO A 13 -3.84 1.55 5.98
CA PRO A 13 -2.79 1.76 4.98
C PRO A 13 -1.53 0.90 5.21
N PRO A 14 -0.99 0.77 6.44
CA PRO A 14 0.19 -0.06 6.69
C PRO A 14 -0.05 -1.53 6.34
N LEU A 15 -1.25 -2.05 6.59
CA LEU A 15 -1.58 -3.45 6.35
C LEU A 15 -1.68 -3.77 4.84
N ALA A 16 -2.22 -2.85 4.04
CA ALA A 16 -2.29 -3.04 2.59
C ALA A 16 -0.90 -3.05 1.94
N VAL A 17 0.00 -2.18 2.40
CA VAL A 17 1.40 -2.18 1.95
C VAL A 17 2.12 -3.44 2.45
N PHE A 18 1.92 -3.85 3.70
CA PHE A 18 2.46 -5.10 4.24
C PHE A 18 2.04 -6.32 3.41
N LEU A 19 0.76 -6.44 3.03
CA LEU A 19 0.28 -7.54 2.19
C LEU A 19 0.84 -7.51 0.76
N THR A 20 1.44 -6.39 0.36
CA THR A 20 2.03 -6.20 -0.97
C THR A 20 3.55 -6.41 -0.94
N THR A 21 4.26 -5.90 0.07
CA THR A 21 5.74 -5.93 0.18
C THR A 21 6.29 -6.82 1.29
N GLY A 22 5.47 -7.30 2.21
CA GLY A 22 5.92 -7.87 3.49
C GLY A 22 6.50 -6.80 4.43
N LEU A 23 7.33 -7.22 5.38
CA LEU A 23 8.11 -6.36 6.30
C LEU A 23 9.31 -5.71 5.61
N GLY A 24 9.05 -4.98 4.54
CA GLY A 24 10.08 -4.24 3.80
C GLY A 24 10.21 -2.78 4.25
N LYS A 25 11.17 -2.07 3.66
CA LYS A 25 11.34 -0.61 3.86
C LYS A 25 10.07 0.18 3.55
N HIS A 26 9.30 -0.20 2.54
CA HIS A 26 8.03 0.46 2.18
C HIS A 26 6.97 0.36 3.28
N PHE A 27 6.92 -0.75 4.03
CA PHE A 27 6.02 -0.89 5.18
C PHE A 27 6.37 0.11 6.28
N TRP A 28 7.66 0.20 6.62
CA TRP A 28 8.15 1.14 7.64
C TRP A 28 7.94 2.60 7.24
N VAL A 29 8.18 2.95 5.97
CA VAL A 29 7.90 4.30 5.45
C VAL A 29 6.41 4.61 5.57
N ASN A 30 5.54 3.68 5.17
CA ASN A 30 4.10 3.90 5.26
C ASN A 30 3.59 3.98 6.71
N LEU A 31 4.18 3.20 7.61
CA LEU A 31 3.87 3.23 9.04
C LEU A 31 4.22 4.59 9.67
N ILE A 32 5.43 5.10 9.38
CA ILE A 32 5.86 6.43 9.83
C ILE A 32 4.97 7.51 9.22
N LEU A 33 4.65 7.42 7.93
CA LEU A 33 3.77 8.38 7.26
C LEU A 33 2.39 8.40 7.90
N THR A 34 1.79 7.23 8.17
CA THR A 34 0.47 7.12 8.80
C THR A 34 0.48 7.68 10.23
N LEU A 35 1.58 7.53 10.96
CA LEU A 35 1.77 8.11 12.30
C LEU A 35 1.99 9.63 12.28
N LEU A 36 2.68 10.17 11.27
CA LEU A 36 2.85 11.61 11.07
C LEU A 36 1.59 12.29 10.48
N GLY A 37 0.76 11.52 9.78
CA GLY A 37 -0.49 11.97 9.20
C GLY A 37 -1.20 10.85 8.44
N TYR A 38 -2.47 10.63 8.72
CA TYR A 38 -3.23 9.55 8.08
C TYR A 38 -3.30 9.69 6.55
N ILE A 39 -3.55 10.91 6.07
CA ILE A 39 -3.73 11.22 4.65
C ILE A 39 -2.50 10.87 3.80
N PRO A 40 -1.26 11.30 4.13
CA PRO A 40 -0.10 10.92 3.35
C PRO A 40 0.14 9.39 3.32
N GLY A 41 -0.16 8.67 4.42
CA GLY A 41 -0.10 7.20 4.44
C GLY A 41 -1.09 6.54 3.48
N VAL A 42 -2.33 7.03 3.42
CA VAL A 42 -3.34 6.53 2.46
C VAL A 42 -2.90 6.79 1.02
N VAL A 43 -2.43 8.00 0.70
CA VAL A 43 -1.98 8.36 -0.65
C VAL A 43 -0.81 7.47 -1.09
N HIS A 44 0.18 7.29 -0.21
CA HIS A 44 1.32 6.42 -0.48
C HIS A 44 0.89 4.97 -0.74
N ALA A 45 0.01 4.42 0.11
CA ALA A 45 -0.49 3.05 -0.03
C ALA A 45 -1.26 2.84 -1.35
N VAL A 46 -2.17 3.74 -1.70
CA VAL A 46 -2.98 3.66 -2.93
C VAL A 46 -2.10 3.78 -4.17
N TRP A 47 -1.19 4.76 -4.22
CA TRP A 47 -0.25 4.93 -5.34
C TRP A 47 0.63 3.70 -5.53
N PHE A 48 1.16 3.16 -4.43
CA PHE A 48 2.02 1.99 -4.46
C PHE A 48 1.30 0.73 -4.97
N ILE A 49 0.07 0.50 -4.52
CA ILE A 49 -0.74 -0.65 -4.96
C ILE A 49 -1.12 -0.50 -6.43
N SER A 50 -1.61 0.66 -6.86
CA SER A 50 -1.97 0.93 -8.26
C SER A 50 -0.79 0.68 -9.21
N ARG A 51 0.41 1.13 -8.83
CA ARG A 51 1.62 0.92 -9.62
C ARG A 51 2.06 -0.55 -9.67
N ARG A 52 1.92 -1.29 -8.56
CA ARG A 52 2.19 -2.75 -8.49
C ARG A 52 1.19 -3.60 -9.28
N SER A 53 -0.07 -3.18 -9.35
CA SER A 53 -1.11 -3.90 -10.09
C SER A 53 -0.83 -3.93 -11.60
N GLY A 54 -0.28 -2.84 -12.16
CA GLY A 54 0.12 -2.79 -13.56
C GLY A 54 1.29 -3.72 -13.90
N GLU A 55 2.25 -3.89 -13.00
CA GLU A 55 3.38 -4.83 -13.21
C GLU A 55 2.96 -6.30 -13.17
N ARG A 56 1.97 -6.65 -12.34
CA ARG A 56 1.48 -8.04 -12.24
C ARG A 56 0.70 -8.51 -13.47
N GLN A 57 0.16 -7.60 -14.29
CA GLN A 57 -0.58 -7.94 -15.51
C GLN A 57 0.33 -8.31 -16.69
N HIS A 58 1.61 -7.97 -16.65
CA HIS A 58 2.57 -8.25 -17.73
C HIS A 58 3.34 -9.58 -17.56
N LEU A 59 3.15 -10.29 -16.45
CA LEU A 59 3.83 -11.55 -16.12
C LEU A 59 2.89 -12.77 -16.15
N GLY A 60 1.65 -12.61 -16.60
CA GLY A 60 0.62 -13.66 -16.69
C GLY A 60 0.27 -14.00 -18.13
#